data_AF-A0AAD5YKY8-F1
#
_entry.id   AF-A0AAD5YKY8-F1
#
_cell.length_a   1.000
_cell.length_b   1.000
_cell.length_c   1.000
_cell.angle_alpha   90.00
_cell.angle_beta   90.00
_cell.angle_gamma   90.00
#
_symmetry.space_group_name_H-M   'P 1'
#
loop_
_entity.id
_entity.type
_entity.pdbx_description
1 polymer ?
#
loop_
_entity_poly.entity_id
_entity_poly.type
_entity_poly.pdbx_seq_one_letter_code
_entity_poly.pdbx_strand_id
1 'polypeptide(L)'
;MKPREKGGVVDARLNVYGTQNLKCVDLSICPDNLGTNTYSSALLVGEKGADLIAEDLGLKLRLPHAPVPHAPVPKGIPATQMVR
;
A
#
# COMPACT_ATOMS: atom_id res chain seq x y z
N MET A 1 7.62 11.39 1.81
CA MET A 1 6.47 12.24 1.42
C MET A 1 6.49 13.54 2.21
N LYS A 2 7.18 14.57 1.70
CA LYS A 2 7.21 15.92 2.29
C LYS A 2 7.56 16.93 1.18
N PRO A 3 7.38 18.24 1.39
CA PRO A 3 7.74 19.23 0.37
C PRO A 3 9.22 19.16 -0.02
N ARG A 4 9.52 19.42 -1.29
CA ARG A 4 10.88 19.32 -1.84
C ARG A 4 11.84 20.29 -1.16
N GLU A 5 11.37 21.49 -0.84
CA GLU A 5 12.11 22.54 -0.12
C GLU A 5 12.49 22.13 1.31
N LYS A 6 11.82 21.12 1.89
CA LYS A 6 12.16 20.52 3.19
C LYS A 6 13.00 19.23 3.03
N GLY A 7 13.61 19.03 1.86
CA GLY A 7 14.38 17.83 1.51
C GLY A 7 13.51 16.60 1.24
N GLY A 8 12.26 16.78 0.81
CA GLY A 8 11.40 15.68 0.39
C GLY A 8 11.74 15.14 -0.99
N VAL A 9 11.55 13.83 -1.17
CA VAL A 9 11.83 13.13 -2.45
C VAL A 9 10.55 12.86 -3.26
N VAL A 10 9.44 12.60 -2.57
CA VAL A 10 8.14 12.29 -3.20
C VAL A 10 7.03 13.23 -2.75
N ASP A 11 6.08 13.49 -3.65
CA ASP A 11 4.85 14.24 -3.40
C ASP A 11 3.78 13.41 -2.64
N ALA A 12 2.61 14.00 -2.42
CA ALA A 12 1.48 13.35 -1.72
C ALA A 12 0.85 12.17 -2.49
N ARG A 13 1.09 12.08 -3.81
CA ARG A 13 0.70 10.95 -4.67
C ARG A 13 1.87 9.98 -4.90
N LEU A 14 2.93 10.10 -4.10
CA LEU A 14 4.15 9.30 -4.11
C LEU A 14 5.00 9.41 -5.39
N ASN A 15 4.76 10.43 -6.23
CA ASN A 15 5.59 10.69 -7.40
C ASN A 15 6.94 11.26 -6.99
N VAL A 16 8.01 10.82 -7.63
CA VAL A 16 9.35 11.37 -7.42
C VAL A 16 9.44 12.77 -8.04
N TYR A 17 9.91 13.76 -7.29
CA TYR A 17 10.02 15.12 -7.83
C TYR A 17 11.00 15.19 -9.00
N GLY A 18 10.61 15.90 -10.07
CA GLY A 18 11.45 16.11 -11.25
C GLY A 18 11.43 14.96 -12.26
N THR A 19 10.55 13.97 -12.08
CA THR A 19 10.33 12.87 -13.02
C THR A 19 8.85 12.75 -13.36
N GLN A 20 8.52 11.89 -14.34
CA GLN A 20 7.17 11.53 -14.70
C GLN A 20 7.04 10.01 -14.69
N ASN A 21 5.83 9.51 -14.41
CA ASN A 21 5.49 8.08 -14.43
C ASN A 21 6.37 7.20 -13.52
N LEU A 22 6.92 7.79 -12.45
CA LEU A 22 7.76 7.11 -11.47
C LEU A 22 7.28 7.41 -10.05
N LYS A 23 6.99 6.36 -9.29
CA LYS A 23 6.56 6.43 -7.89
C LYS A 23 7.41 5.50 -7.02
N CYS A 24 7.67 5.91 -5.77
CA CYS A 24 8.22 5.04 -4.74
C CYS A 24 7.09 4.60 -3.81
N VAL A 25 6.91 3.29 -3.62
CA VAL A 25 5.81 2.74 -2.80
C VAL A 25 6.34 1.62 -1.91
N ASP A 26 7.03 2.03 -0.84
CA ASP A 26 7.51 1.19 0.25
C ASP A 26 7.78 2.08 1.48
N LEU A 27 8.42 1.58 2.52
CA LEU A 27 8.69 2.37 3.74
C LEU A 27 9.65 3.55 3.54
N SER A 28 10.36 3.66 2.39
CA SER A 28 11.22 4.82 2.09
C SER A 28 10.47 6.14 2.04
N ILE A 29 9.14 6.11 1.88
CA ILE A 29 8.31 7.31 1.78
C ILE A 29 7.89 7.89 3.13
N CYS A 30 8.01 7.12 4.22
CA CYS A 30 7.58 7.55 5.56
C CYS A 30 8.34 8.84 5.96
N PRO A 31 7.63 9.96 6.22
CA PRO A 31 8.29 11.21 6.59
C PRO A 31 8.82 11.21 8.03
N ASP A 32 8.34 10.30 8.86
CA ASP A 32 8.76 10.08 10.25
C ASP A 32 8.54 8.59 10.63
N ASN A 33 9.01 8.20 11.80
CA ASN A 33 8.95 6.82 12.28
C ASN A 33 7.54 6.41 12.73
N LEU A 34 7.32 5.10 12.84
CA LEU A 34 6.06 4.49 13.26
C LEU A 34 6.31 3.61 14.48
N GLY A 35 5.51 3.76 15.53
CA GLY A 35 5.59 2.96 16.75
C GLY A 35 5.03 1.55 16.61
N THR A 36 5.48 0.78 15.60
CA THR A 36 4.97 -0.56 15.29
C THR A 36 6.00 -1.41 14.54
N ASN A 37 5.90 -2.74 14.63
CA ASN A 37 6.60 -3.64 13.73
C ASN A 37 6.13 -3.38 12.29
N THR A 38 7.04 -2.97 11.42
CA THR A 38 6.68 -2.23 10.20
C THR A 38 6.15 -3.08 9.04
N TYR A 39 5.93 -4.38 9.25
CA TYR A 39 5.32 -5.22 8.21
C TYR A 39 3.88 -4.75 7.89
N SER A 40 3.08 -4.45 8.93
CA SER A 40 1.73 -3.89 8.76
C SER A 40 1.75 -2.56 8.01
N SER A 41 2.69 -1.67 8.37
CA SER A 41 2.86 -0.36 7.72
C SER A 41 3.27 -0.49 6.26
N ALA A 42 4.18 -1.42 5.94
CA ALA A 42 4.62 -1.65 4.57
C ALA A 42 3.48 -2.14 3.68
N LEU A 43 2.68 -3.09 4.18
CA LEU A 43 1.47 -3.56 3.49
C LEU A 43 0.49 -2.40 3.25
N LEU A 44 0.25 -1.56 4.26
CA LEU A 44 -0.67 -0.42 4.14
C LEU A 44 -0.19 0.63 3.12
N VAL A 45 1.11 0.93 3.09
CA VAL A 45 1.69 1.81 2.06
C VAL A 45 1.49 1.20 0.67
N GLY A 46 1.67 -0.12 0.54
CA GLY A 46 1.39 -0.86 -0.69
C GLY A 46 -0.07 -0.74 -1.15
N GLU A 47 -1.04 -1.01 -0.26
CA GLU A 47 -2.47 -0.87 -0.55
C GLU A 47 -2.81 0.55 -1.00
N LYS A 48 -2.31 1.57 -0.29
CA LYS A 48 -2.59 2.97 -0.67
C LYS A 48 -1.91 3.37 -1.98
N GLY A 49 -0.71 2.88 -2.24
CA GLY A 49 -0.04 3.10 -3.53
C GLY A 49 -0.75 2.43 -4.69
N ALA A 50 -1.30 1.23 -4.48
CA ALA A 50 -2.12 0.54 -5.46
C ALA A 50 -3.37 1.35 -5.83
N ASP A 51 -4.06 1.94 -4.83
CA ASP A 51 -5.17 2.86 -5.05
C ASP A 51 -4.77 4.08 -5.90
N LEU A 52 -3.66 4.75 -5.54
CA LEU A 52 -3.21 5.95 -6.25
C LEU A 52 -2.87 5.66 -7.72
N ILE A 53 -2.20 4.54 -7.98
CA ILE A 53 -1.87 4.11 -9.35
C ILE A 53 -3.14 3.69 -10.10
N ALA A 54 -4.06 2.98 -9.45
CA ALA A 54 -5.32 2.60 -10.05
C ALA A 54 -6.15 3.82 -10.46
N GLU A 55 -6.27 4.82 -9.59
CA GLU A 55 -6.91 6.12 -9.88
C GLU A 55 -6.26 6.82 -11.07
N ASP A 56 -4.92 6.93 -11.09
CA ASP A 56 -4.16 7.59 -12.17
C ASP A 56 -4.39 6.90 -13.53
N LEU A 57 -4.70 5.60 -13.53
CA LEU A 57 -4.97 4.78 -14.73
C LEU A 57 -6.46 4.55 -15.02
N GLY A 58 -7.38 5.10 -14.23
CA GLY A 58 -8.82 4.86 -14.37
C GLY A 58 -9.25 3.41 -14.08
N LEU A 59 -8.49 2.69 -13.26
CA LEU A 59 -8.75 1.33 -12.83
C LEU A 59 -9.50 1.31 -11.49
N LYS A 60 -10.21 0.20 -11.23
CA LYS A 60 -10.86 -0.07 -9.94
C LYS A 60 -10.30 -1.36 -9.35
N LEU A 61 -9.81 -1.30 -8.11
CA LEU A 61 -9.33 -2.48 -7.38
C LEU A 61 -10.48 -3.47 -7.12
N ARG A 62 -10.16 -4.77 -7.14
CA ARG A 62 -11.12 -5.86 -6.91
C ARG A 62 -10.99 -6.39 -5.49
N LEU A 63 -12.14 -6.62 -4.85
CA LEU A 63 -12.24 -7.20 -3.52
C LEU A 63 -13.20 -8.41 -3.52
N PRO A 64 -12.84 -9.54 -2.88
CA PRO A 64 -11.51 -9.85 -2.33
C PRO A 64 -10.46 -10.04 -3.43
N HIS A 65 -9.18 -10.11 -3.05
CA HIS A 65 -8.11 -10.49 -3.97
C HIS A 65 -8.26 -11.95 -4.44
N ALA A 66 -7.43 -12.38 -5.40
CA ALA A 66 -7.38 -13.78 -5.83
C ALA A 66 -7.16 -14.73 -4.63
N PRO A 67 -7.74 -15.95 -4.66
CA PRO A 67 -7.54 -16.92 -3.58
C PRO A 67 -6.07 -17.20 -3.33
N VAL A 68 -5.65 -17.12 -2.07
CA VAL A 68 -4.26 -17.39 -1.67
C VAL A 68 -4.02 -18.90 -1.69
N PRO A 69 -2.97 -19.40 -2.36
CA PRO A 69 -2.67 -20.83 -2.42
C PRO A 69 -2.52 -21.44 -1.03
N HIS A 70 -3.03 -22.67 -0.86
CA HIS A 70 -3.00 -23.44 0.39
C HIS A 70 -3.78 -22.81 1.56
N ALA A 71 -4.47 -21.70 1.36
CA ALA A 71 -5.36 -21.11 2.35
C ALA A 71 -6.84 -21.43 2.02
N PRO A 72 -7.69 -21.69 3.03
CA PRO A 72 -9.13 -21.73 2.81
C PRO A 72 -9.66 -20.33 2.47
N VAL A 73 -10.70 -20.25 1.64
CA VAL A 73 -11.38 -18.98 1.35
C VAL A 73 -12.10 -18.49 2.61
N PRO A 74 -11.76 -17.30 3.16
CA PRO A 74 -12.36 -16.83 4.40
C PRO A 74 -13.82 -16.40 4.18
N LYS A 75 -14.66 -16.57 5.21
CA LYS A 75 -16.10 -16.23 5.16
C LYS A 75 -16.40 -14.72 5.16
N GLY A 76 -15.39 -13.87 5.41
CA GLY A 76 -15.57 -12.42 5.56
C GLY A 76 -16.26 -11.99 6.86
N ILE A 77 -16.47 -12.92 7.79
CA ILE A 77 -17.03 -12.68 9.13
C ILE A 77 -16.17 -13.41 10.18
N PRO A 78 -16.20 -12.98 11.46
CA PRO A 78 -15.52 -13.70 12.53
C PRO A 78 -15.95 -15.18 12.59
N ALA A 79 -14.99 -16.10 12.70
CA ALA A 79 -15.24 -17.54 12.70
C ALA A 79 -14.21 -18.27 13.57
N THR A 80 -14.60 -19.45 14.09
CA THR A 80 -13.68 -20.36 14.78
C THR A 80 -12.82 -21.13 13.78
N GLN A 81 -11.77 -21.80 14.28
CA GLN A 81 -10.95 -22.71 13.47
C GLN A 81 -11.82 -23.85 12.90
N MET A 82 -11.51 -24.28 11.68
CA MET A 82 -12.14 -25.44 11.06
C MET A 82 -11.48 -26.73 11.52
N VAL A 83 -12.21 -27.83 11.42
CA VAL A 83 -11.66 -29.17 11.71
C VAL A 83 -10.56 -29.47 10.68
N ARG A 84 -9.49 -30.13 11.14
CA ARG A 84 -8.36 -30.55 10.32
C ARG A 84 -8.76 -31.62 9.31
#